data_AF-H5V549-F1
#
_entry.id   AF-H5V549-F1
#
_cell.length_a   1.000
_cell.length_b   1.000
_cell.length_c   1.000
_cell.angle_alpha   90.00
_cell.angle_beta   90.00
_cell.angle_gamma   90.00
#
_symmetry.space_group_name_H-M   'P 1'
#
loop_
_entity.id
_entity.type
_entity.pdbx_description
1 polymer ?
#
loop_
_entity_poly.entity_id
_entity_poly.type
_entity_poly.pdbx_seq_one_letter_code
_entity_poly.pdbx_strand_id
1 'polypeptide(L)' 'MRPLITHDEIELLKRDLDTLGEQNLVGIEAYEALHLLEMRRQTAKLEFIKRALEAKEQ' A
#
# COMPACT_ATOMS: atom_id res chain seq x y z
N MET A 1 -18.44 -8.36 1.69
CA MET A 1 -18.14 -7.72 2.99
C MET A 1 -16.77 -7.08 2.90
N ARG A 2 -16.56 -5.90 3.51
CA ARG A 2 -15.21 -5.31 3.60
C ARG A 2 -14.36 -6.22 4.51
N PRO A 3 -13.14 -6.62 4.11
CA PRO A 3 -12.25 -7.37 5.00
C PRO A 3 -12.01 -6.58 6.28
N LEU A 4 -11.84 -7.28 7.41
CA LEU A 4 -11.38 -6.65 8.63
C LEU A 4 -9.96 -6.12 8.42
N ILE A 5 -9.66 -4.96 9.01
CA ILE A 5 -8.30 -4.43 9.04
C ILE A 5 -7.46 -5.35 9.94
N THR A 6 -6.37 -5.86 9.39
CA THR A 6 -5.44 -6.75 10.08
C THR A 6 -4.41 -5.95 10.89
N HIS A 7 -3.76 -6.62 11.86
CA HIS A 7 -2.69 -5.99 12.63
C HIS A 7 -1.50 -5.59 11.73
N ASP A 8 -1.17 -6.43 10.74
CA ASP A 8 -0.09 -6.17 9.79
C ASP A 8 -0.36 -4.91 8.94
N GLU A 9 -1.61 -4.67 8.55
CA GLU A 9 -1.99 -3.44 7.84
C GLU A 9 -1.82 -2.19 8.70
N ILE A 10 -2.11 -2.29 10.00
CA ILE A 10 -1.92 -1.18 10.95
C ILE A 10 -0.44 -0.89 11.14
N GLU A 11 0.38 -1.93 11.33
CA GLU A 11 1.82 -1.77 11.50
C GLU A 11 2.49 -1.21 10.24
N LEU A 12 2.03 -1.62 9.06
CA LEU A 12 2.49 -1.05 7.80
C LEU A 12 2.14 0.44 7.69
N LEU A 13 0.89 0.81 8.02
CA LEU A 13 0.45 2.20 8.00
C LEU A 13 1.23 3.08 8.98
N LYS A 14 1.54 2.58 10.18
CA LYS A 14 2.36 3.30 11.16
C LYS A 14 3.75 3.61 10.61
N ARG A 15 4.43 2.61 10.02
CA ARG A 15 5.76 2.80 9.42
C ARG A 15 5.74 3.82 8.28
N ASP A 16 4.69 3.82 7.46
CA ASP A 16 4.53 4.81 6.40
C ASP A 16 4.39 6.22 6.99
N LEU A 17 3.54 6.37 8.02
CA LEU A 17 3.35 7.65 8.71
C LEU A 17 4.64 8.15 9.37
N ASP A 18 5.38 7.27 10.05
CA ASP A 18 6.66 7.61 10.68
C ASP A 18 7.66 8.09 9.62
N THR A 19 7.79 7.36 8.50
CA THR A 19 8.68 7.71 7.39
C THR A 19 8.31 9.07 6.78
N LEU A 20 7.02 9.34 6.59
CA LEU A 20 6.56 10.63 6.06
C LEU A 20 6.82 11.77 7.05
N GLY A 21 6.62 11.52 8.34
CA GLY A 21 6.94 12.45 9.42
C GLY A 21 8.42 12.81 9.47
N GLU A 22 9.31 11.83 9.31
CA GLU A 22 10.77 12.04 9.21
C GLU A 22 11.17 12.95 8.03
N GLN A 23 10.37 12.96 6.96
CA GLN A 23 10.56 13.83 5.80
C GLN A 23 9.80 15.17 5.90
N ASN A 24 9.20 15.47 7.05
CA ASN A 24 8.32 16.63 7.29
C ASN A 24 7.09 16.70 6.37
N LEU A 25 6.68 15.59 5.76
CA LEU A 25 5.44 15.50 4.99
C LEU A 25 4.29 15.33 5.99
N VAL A 26 3.50 16.39 6.17
CA VAL A 26 2.42 16.45 7.17
C VAL A 26 1.13 17.00 6.57
N GLY A 27 -0.01 16.75 7.24
CA GLY A 27 -1.31 17.26 6.79
C GLY A 27 -1.72 16.71 5.42
N ILE A 28 -2.00 17.61 4.47
CA ILE A 28 -2.48 17.24 3.12
C ILE A 28 -1.42 16.45 2.35
N GLU A 29 -0.15 16.86 2.46
CA GLU A 29 0.96 16.21 1.75
C GLU A 29 1.16 14.77 2.21
N ALA A 30 0.99 14.51 3.51
CA ALA A 30 1.03 13.16 4.07
C ALA A 30 -0.11 12.29 3.51
N TYR A 31 -1.32 12.84 3.42
CA TYR A 31 -2.47 12.13 2.85
C TYR A 31 -2.24 11.77 1.38
N GLU A 32 -1.78 12.71 0.57
CA GLU A 32 -1.50 12.48 -0.85
C GLU A 32 -0.40 11.44 -1.04
N ALA A 33 0.67 11.53 -0.24
CA ALA A 33 1.76 10.55 -0.25
C ALA A 33 1.26 9.14 0.13
N LEU A 34 0.49 9.00 1.21
CA LEU A 34 -0.11 7.72 1.61
C LEU A 34 -1.04 7.16 0.53
N HIS A 35 -1.84 8.02 -0.09
CA HIS A 35 -2.74 7.61 -1.17
C HIS A 35 -1.95 7.06 -2.37
N LEU A 36 -0.89 7.75 -2.80
CA LEU A 36 -0.01 7.29 -3.86
C LEU A 36 0.69 5.97 -3.51
N LEU A 37 1.15 5.81 -2.26
CA LEU A 37 1.77 4.58 -1.78
C LEU A 37 0.80 3.40 -1.82
N GLU A 38 -0.45 3.60 -1.41
CA GLU A 38 -1.48 2.56 -1.47
C GLU A 38 -1.79 2.16 -2.92
N MET A 39 -1.92 3.13 -3.83
CA MET A 39 -2.10 2.84 -5.26
C MET A 39 -0.95 2.02 -5.83
N ARG A 40 0.30 2.34 -5.47
CA ARG A 40 1.47 1.54 -5.90
C ARG A 40 1.43 0.11 -5.35
N ARG A 41 1.00 -0.09 -4.11
CA ARG A 41 0.85 -1.42 -3.51
C ARG A 41 -0.22 -2.23 -4.21
N GLN A 42 -1.37 -1.62 -4.51
CA GLN A 42 -2.45 -2.28 -5.24
C GLN A 42 -2.00 -2.68 -6.65
N THR A 43 -1.33 -1.79 -7.38
CA THR A 43 -0.77 -2.10 -8.69
C THR A 43 0.23 -3.26 -8.62
N ALA A 44 1.12 -3.29 -7.64
CA ALA A 44 2.07 -4.39 -7.46
C ALA A 44 1.37 -5.73 -7.19
N LYS A 45 0.31 -5.74 -6.36
CA LYS A 45 -0.52 -6.93 -6.12
C LYS A 45 -1.18 -7.42 -7.41
N LEU A 46 -1.74 -6.51 -8.22
CA LEU A 46 -2.37 -6.86 -9.49
C LEU A 46 -1.38 -7.42 -10.51
N GLU A 47 -0.20 -6.82 -10.63
CA GLU A 47 0.87 -7.31 -11.50
C GLU A 47 1.37 -8.69 -11.08
N PHE A 48 1.48 -8.94 -9.77
CA PHE A 48 1.81 -10.26 -9.24
C PHE A 48 0.75 -11.31 -9.63
N ILE A 49 -0.53 -10.99 -9.43
CA ILE A 49 -1.64 -11.87 -9.81
C ILE A 49 -1.63 -12.15 -11.31
N LYS A 50 -1.46 -11.11 -12.13
CA LYS A 50 -1.40 -11.22 -13.59
C LYS A 50 -0.30 -12.22 -14.02
N ARG A 51 0.92 -12.06 -13.52
CA ARG A 51 2.03 -12.98 -13.82
C ARG A 51 1.74 -14.41 -13.36
N ALA A 52 1.12 -14.58 -12.20
CA ALA A 52 0.76 -15.90 -11.68
C ALA A 52 -0.33 -16.59 -12.53
N LEU A 53 -1.25 -15.83 -13.14
CA LEU A 53 -2.25 -16.34 -14.08
C LEU A 53 -1.62 -16.72 -15.42
N GLU A 54 -0.79 -15.83 -15.99
CA GLU A 54 -0.05 -16.10 -17.24
C GLU A 54 0.81 -17.38 -17.13
N ALA A 55 1.43 -17.62 -15.96
CA ALA A 55 2.22 -18.83 -15.71
C ALA A 55 1.39 -20.12 -15.53
N LYS A 56 0.09 -20.02 -15.26
CA LYS A 56 -0.83 -21.18 -15.16
C LYS A 56 -1.49 -21.54 -16.49
N GLU A 57 -1.55 -20.60 -17.43
CA GLU A 57 -2.12 -20.81 -18.76
C GLU A 57 -1.09 -21.40 -19.76
N GLN A 58 0.18 -21.49 -19.37
CA GLN A 58 1.27 -22.16 -20.10
C GLN A 58 1.44 -23.61 -19.66
#